data_AF-A0A1Z8VWK7-F1
#
_entry.id   AF-A0A1Z8VWK7-F1
#
_cell.length_a   1.000
_cell.length_b   1.000
_cell.length_c   1.000
_cell.angle_alpha   90.00
_cell.angle_beta   90.00
_cell.angle_gamma   90.00
#
_symmetry.space_group_name_H-M   'P 1'
#
loop_
_entity.id
_entity.type
_entity.pdbx_description
1 polymer ?
#
loop_
_entity_poly.entity_id
_entity_poly.type
_entity_poly.pdbx_seq_one_letter_code
_entity_poly.pdbx_strand_id
1 'polypeptide(L)' 'MKKIFLDSEKSEIIEMALSDHISFKQIEYQYGIKEKDVKKLMRENLKEKSYKAWRKRVKQFSSRRDFYK' A
#
# COMPACT_ATOMS: atom_id res chain seq x y z
N MET A 1 15.11 -5.70 11.33
CA MET A 1 15.37 -4.27 11.60
C MET A 1 14.13 -3.47 11.21
N LYS A 2 13.72 -2.49 12.04
CA LYS A 2 12.63 -1.56 11.72
C LYS A 2 13.20 -0.54 10.72
N LYS A 3 12.76 -0.54 9.47
CA LYS A 3 13.13 0.53 8.53
C LYS A 3 12.48 1.84 9.02
N ILE A 4 13.28 2.87 9.19
CA ILE A 4 12.82 4.21 9.52
C ILE A 4 12.75 4.96 8.19
N PHE A 5 11.55 5.40 7.83
CA PHE A 5 11.31 6.23 6.65
C PHE A 5 11.22 7.69 7.08
N LEU A 6 11.73 8.60 6.24
CA LEU A 6 11.45 10.03 6.37
C LEU A 6 9.95 10.30 6.14
N ASP A 7 9.46 11.42 6.63
CA ASP A 7 8.03 11.77 6.47
C ASP A 7 7.65 12.04 5.00
N SER A 8 8.61 12.48 4.18
CA SER A 8 8.46 12.57 2.72
C SER A 8 8.28 11.20 2.07
N GLU A 9 9.14 10.24 2.42
CA GLU A 9 9.05 8.86 1.91
C GLU A 9 7.75 8.19 2.35
N LYS A 10 7.29 8.41 3.59
CA LYS A 10 5.99 7.90 4.04
C LYS A 10 4.85 8.48 3.21
N SER A 11 4.89 9.78 2.94
CA SER A 11 3.88 10.45 2.11
C SER A 11 3.84 9.87 0.70
N GLU A 12 5.01 9.66 0.10
CA GLU A 12 5.12 9.05 -1.23
C GLU A 12 4.63 7.59 -1.24
N ILE A 13 5.00 6.77 -0.25
CA ILE A 13 4.48 5.41 -0.10
C ILE A 13 2.96 5.40 0.05
N ILE A 14 2.38 6.38 0.78
CA ILE A 14 0.93 6.52 0.94
C ILE A 14 0.26 6.89 -0.38
N GLU A 15 0.80 7.86 -1.12
CA GLU A 15 0.30 8.25 -2.44
C GLU A 15 0.35 7.08 -3.43
N MET A 16 1.48 6.37 -3.46
CA MET A 16 1.65 5.17 -4.26
C MET A 16 0.65 4.08 -3.88
N ALA A 17 0.42 3.85 -2.58
CA ALA A 17 -0.54 2.86 -2.11
C ALA A 17 -2.01 3.24 -2.39
N LEU A 18 -2.32 4.54 -2.51
CA LEU A 18 -3.65 5.02 -2.87
C LEU A 18 -3.93 4.90 -4.38
N SER A 19 -2.89 4.86 -5.20
CA SER A 19 -2.96 4.73 -6.65
C SER A 19 -3.39 3.34 -7.08
N ASP A 20 -4.40 3.28 -7.94
CA ASP A 20 -4.89 2.04 -8.54
C ASP A 20 -3.94 1.46 -9.61
N HIS A 21 -2.96 2.25 -10.05
CA HIS A 21 -1.99 1.86 -11.07
C HIS A 21 -0.68 1.32 -10.50
N ILE A 22 -0.49 1.40 -9.18
CA ILE A 22 0.76 1.01 -8.53
C ILE A 22 0.52 -0.26 -7.72
N SER A 23 1.34 -1.28 -8.00
CA SER A 23 1.30 -2.53 -7.26
C SER A 23 2.16 -2.47 -6.00
N PHE A 24 1.81 -3.27 -4.98
CA PHE A 24 2.67 -3.42 -3.80
C PHE A 24 4.06 -3.94 -4.15
N LYS A 25 4.21 -4.71 -5.24
CA LYS A 25 5.52 -5.17 -5.73
C LYS A 25 6.39 -3.99 -6.20
N GLN A 26 5.77 -2.98 -6.79
CA GLN A 26 6.48 -1.76 -7.22
C GLN A 26 6.95 -0.94 -6.02
N ILE A 27 6.08 -0.79 -5.01
CA ILE A 27 6.42 -0.12 -3.74
C ILE A 27 7.54 -0.90 -3.02
N GLU A 28 7.47 -2.24 -3.01
CA GLU A 28 8.52 -3.10 -2.46
C GLU A 28 9.83 -2.97 -3.23
N TYR A 29 9.78 -2.87 -4.56
CA TYR A 29 10.98 -2.66 -5.37
C TYR A 29 11.66 -1.32 -5.08
N GLN A 30 10.88 -0.24 -4.93
CA GLN A 30 11.41 1.12 -4.74
C GLN A 30 11.87 1.39 -3.30
N TYR A 31 11.11 0.96 -2.29
CA TYR A 31 11.40 1.26 -0.87
C TYR A 31 11.82 0.05 -0.04
N GLY A 32 11.73 -1.16 -0.61
CA GLY A 32 11.97 -2.42 0.12
C GLY A 32 11.02 -2.59 1.30
N ILE A 33 9.77 -2.12 1.19
CA ILE A 33 8.70 -2.27 2.17
C ILE A 33 7.69 -3.31 1.69
N LYS A 34 7.37 -4.28 2.54
CA LYS A 34 6.43 -5.35 2.18
C LYS A 34 4.99 -4.85 2.24
N GLU A 35 4.10 -5.47 1.48
CA GLU A 35 2.66 -5.16 1.47
C GLU A 35 2.06 -5.09 2.89
N LYS A 36 2.46 -5.99 3.79
CA LYS A 36 2.00 -6.00 5.19
C LYS A 36 2.34 -4.70 5.93
N ASP A 37 3.53 -4.15 5.67
CA ASP A 37 4.06 -2.97 6.33
C ASP A 37 3.44 -1.71 5.70
N VAL A 38 3.20 -1.72 4.38
CA VAL A 38 2.40 -0.68 3.70
C VAL A 38 0.97 -0.64 4.27
N LYS A 39 0.31 -1.78 4.44
CA LYS A 39 -1.03 -1.85 5.07
C LYS A 39 -1.03 -1.29 6.49
N LYS A 40 0.04 -1.52 7.24
CA LYS A 40 0.20 -0.97 8.59
C LYS A 40 0.37 0.55 8.54
N LEU A 41 1.25 1.05 7.69
CA LEU A 41 1.44 2.49 7.45
C LEU A 41 0.12 3.17 7.07
N MET A 42 -0.63 2.58 6.14
CA MET A 42 -1.94 3.09 5.72
C MET A 42 -2.97 3.10 6.85
N ARG A 43 -2.95 2.11 7.75
CA ARG A 43 -3.83 2.06 8.91
C ARG A 43 -3.50 3.15 9.94
N GLU A 44 -2.23 3.48 10.08
CA GLU A 44 -1.75 4.51 11.01
C GLU A 44 -2.00 5.93 10.48
N ASN A 45 -2.03 6.12 9.16
CA ASN A 45 -2.17 7.44 8.53
C ASN A 45 -3.59 7.78 8.03
N LEU A 46 -4.44 6.78 7.78
CA LEU A 46 -5.82 7.01 7.32
C LEU A 46 -6.83 6.93 8.46
N LYS A 47 -7.89 7.75 8.36
CA LYS A 47 -9.11 7.55 9.16
C LYS A 47 -9.71 6.18 8.89
N GLU A 48 -10.34 5.59 9.89
CA GLU A 48 -10.85 4.22 9.83
C GLU A 48 -11.79 3.96 8.64
N LYS A 49 -12.71 4.90 8.35
CA LYS A 49 -13.63 4.80 7.20
C LYS A 49 -12.87 4.80 5.87
N SER A 50 -11.87 5.66 5.72
CA SER A 50 -11.03 5.75 4.52
C SER A 50 -10.19 4.49 4.34
N TYR A 51 -9.60 3.98 5.43
CA TYR A 51 -8.85 2.73 5.42
C TYR A 51 -9.74 1.54 5.00
N LYS A 52 -10.97 1.44 5.53
CA LYS A 52 -11.95 0.41 5.13
C LYS A 52 -12.28 0.49 3.63
N ALA A 53 -12.49 1.69 3.09
CA ALA A 53 -12.75 1.89 1.67
C ALA A 53 -11.55 1.49 0.79
N TRP A 54 -10.35 1.93 1.16
CA TRP A 54 -9.10 1.54 0.50
C TRP A 54 -8.89 0.02 0.50
N ARG A 55 -9.13 -0.65 1.64
CA ARG A 55 -9.02 -2.11 1.74
C ARG A 55 -9.99 -2.84 0.81
N LYS A 56 -11.19 -2.31 0.60
CA LYS A 56 -12.13 -2.85 -0.40
C LYS A 56 -11.56 -2.74 -1.82
N ARG A 57 -10.99 -1.58 -2.20
CA ARG A 57 -10.31 -1.39 -3.50
C ARG A 57 -9.16 -2.37 -3.68
N VAL A 58 -8.25 -2.45 -2.71
CA VAL A 58 -7.11 -3.38 -2.75
C VAL A 58 -7.56 -4.83 -2.98
N LYS A 59 -8.64 -5.27 -2.31
CA LYS A 59 -9.18 -6.63 -2.49
C LYS A 59 -9.68 -6.85 -3.92
N GLN A 60 -10.39 -5.88 -4.49
CA GLN A 60 -10.88 -5.95 -5.88
C GLN A 60 -9.74 -5.93 -6.91
N PHE A 61 -8.66 -5.19 -6.65
CA PHE A 61 -7.48 -5.18 -7.50
C PHE A 61 -6.70 -6.50 -7.44
N SER A 62 -6.58 -7.10 -6.26
CA SER A 62 -5.91 -8.40 -6.14
C SER A 62 -6.68 -9.54 -6.80
N SER A 63 -8.02 -9.54 -6.75
CA SER A 63 -8.81 -10.59 -7.42
C SER A 63 -8.74 -10.53 -8.95
N ARG A 64 -8.43 -9.36 -9.54
CA ARG A 64 -8.24 -9.24 -11.00
C ARG A 64 -6.96 -9.94 -11.49
N ARG A 65 -5.99 -10.22 -10.60
CA ARG A 65 -4.71 -10.83 -10.98
C ARG A 65 -4.71 -12.37 -10.95
N ASP A 66 -5.74 -13.00 -10.39
CA ASP A 66 -5.86 -14.48 -10.36
C ASP A 66 -6.26 -15.09 -11.72
N PHE A 67 -6.49 -14.28 -12.77
CA PHE A 67 -6.88 -14.76 -14.10
C PHE A 67 -5.72 -14.96 -15.10
N TYR A 68 -4.47 -15.02 -14.63
CA TYR A 68 -3.32 -15.39 -15.47
C TYR A 68 -2.47 -16.47 -14.79
N LYS A 69 -3.02 -17.68 -14.71
CA LYS A 69 -2.25 -18.91 -14.50
C LYS A 69 -2.70 -19.96 -15.51
#